data_AF-A0A352V057-F1
#
_entry.id   AF-A0A352V057-F1
#
_cell.length_a   1.000
_cell.length_b   1.000
_cell.length_c   1.000
_cell.angle_alpha   90.00
_cell.angle_beta   90.00
_cell.angle_gamma   90.00
#
_symmetry.space_group_name_H-M   'P 1'
#
loop_
_entity.id
_entity.type
_entity.pdbx_description
1 polymer ?
#
loop_
_entity_poly.entity_id
_entity_poly.type
_entity_poly.pdbx_seq_one_letter_code
_entity_poly.pdbx_strand_id
1 'polypeptide(L)'
;MALLATALPQTATAQGSHAGQWACQMTYTELDPWGNRTSGFVRDYMMAIYPDGRFEAQGSLAGAAGVHQFRSQGQWQAQGADMIASGPEQSSDPFQMPGMQFVFTGTLQADGSMSYRYEQADPSGRYLMIRTLYACQRRG
;
A
#
# COMPACT_ATOMS: atom_id res chain seq x y z
N MET A 1 26.87 45.67 1.44
CA MET A 1 26.68 44.62 2.47
C MET A 1 25.64 43.66 1.93
N ALA A 2 26.07 42.52 1.38
CA ALA A 2 25.17 41.50 0.86
C ALA A 2 24.91 40.48 1.98
N LEU A 3 23.66 40.40 2.45
CA LEU A 3 23.23 39.32 3.35
C LEU A 3 23.02 38.07 2.51
N LEU A 4 23.94 37.12 2.62
CA LEU A 4 23.77 35.76 2.15
C LEU A 4 22.66 35.09 2.96
N ALA A 5 21.50 34.88 2.35
CA ALA A 5 20.46 34.02 2.89
C ALA A 5 20.96 32.58 2.85
N THR A 6 21.32 32.03 4.00
CA THR A 6 21.58 30.59 4.16
C THR A 6 20.25 29.85 4.00
N ALA A 7 20.02 29.30 2.81
CA ALA A 7 18.97 28.32 2.60
C ALA A 7 19.24 27.12 3.51
N LEU A 8 18.41 26.95 4.54
CA LEU A 8 18.38 25.73 5.31
C LEU A 8 18.00 24.58 4.37
N PRO A 9 18.74 23.46 4.31
CA PRO A 9 18.31 22.30 3.56
C PRO A 9 16.99 21.82 4.16
N GLN A 10 15.91 21.98 3.39
CA GLN A 10 14.61 21.43 3.72
C GLN A 10 14.76 19.91 3.82
N THR A 11 14.24 19.36 4.91
CA THR A 11 14.18 17.94 5.30
C THR A 11 13.99 16.97 4.12
N ALA A 12 15.08 16.45 3.56
CA ALA A 12 15.08 15.41 2.54
C ALA A 12 15.18 13.98 3.12
N THR A 13 15.06 13.80 4.44
CA THR A 13 15.51 12.58 5.13
C THR A 13 14.43 11.54 5.43
N ALA A 14 13.14 11.82 5.22
CA ALA A 14 12.08 10.81 5.34
C ALA A 14 11.55 10.36 3.96
N GLN A 15 11.39 11.28 3.02
CA GLN A 15 10.80 10.98 1.71
C GLN A 15 11.73 10.14 0.81
N GLY A 16 13.05 10.32 0.92
CA GLY A 16 14.03 9.54 0.15
C GLY A 16 14.09 8.06 0.53
N SER A 17 13.69 7.69 1.75
CA SER A 17 13.76 6.30 2.24
C SER A 17 12.62 5.41 1.72
N HIS A 18 11.48 6.02 1.37
CA HIS A 18 10.31 5.32 0.81
C HIS A 18 10.33 5.32 -0.72
N ALA A 19 10.92 6.34 -1.34
CA ALA A 19 11.03 6.45 -2.79
C ALA A 19 11.81 5.26 -3.39
N GLY A 20 11.30 4.73 -4.50
CA GLY A 20 11.86 3.55 -5.16
C GLY A 20 10.80 2.68 -5.79
N GLN A 21 11.24 1.56 -6.38
CA GLN A 21 10.36 0.53 -6.90
C GLN A 21 10.18 -0.57 -5.86
N TRP A 22 8.95 -1.05 -5.73
CA TRP A 22 8.54 -2.02 -4.73
C TRP A 22 7.75 -3.14 -5.40
N ALA A 23 8.14 -4.38 -5.16
CA ALA A 23 7.30 -5.53 -5.45
C ALA A 23 6.52 -5.89 -4.19
N CYS A 24 5.20 -5.82 -4.28
CA CYS A 24 4.30 -5.94 -3.17
C CYS A 24 3.33 -7.10 -3.36
N GLN A 25 3.01 -7.76 -2.25
CA GLN A 25 1.88 -8.66 -2.13
C GLN A 25 0.96 -8.14 -1.04
N MET A 26 -0.33 -8.03 -1.35
CA MET A 26 -1.39 -7.78 -0.38
C MET A 26 -2.24 -9.04 -0.23
N THR A 27 -2.43 -9.48 1.02
CA THR A 27 -3.33 -10.59 1.34
C THR A 27 -4.47 -10.07 2.21
N TYR A 28 -5.70 -10.19 1.71
CA TYR A 28 -6.92 -9.96 2.47
C TYR A 28 -7.53 -11.30 2.87
N THR A 29 -7.93 -11.43 4.14
CA THR A 29 -8.53 -12.64 4.70
C THR A 29 -9.70 -12.29 5.59
N GLU A 30 -10.84 -12.93 5.36
CA GLU A 30 -11.97 -12.95 6.28
C GLU A 30 -11.94 -14.22 7.11
N LEU A 31 -12.28 -14.07 8.38
CA LEU A 31 -12.17 -15.13 9.38
C LEU A 31 -13.51 -15.36 10.08
N ASP A 32 -13.80 -16.62 10.38
CA ASP A 32 -14.88 -17.01 11.27
C ASP A 32 -14.49 -16.81 12.76
N PRO A 33 -15.44 -16.99 13.72
CA PRO A 33 -15.14 -16.87 15.14
C PRO A 33 -14.11 -17.87 15.69
N TRP A 34 -13.76 -18.91 14.94
CA TRP A 34 -12.74 -19.90 15.31
C TRP A 34 -11.38 -19.60 14.67
N GLY A 35 -11.27 -18.53 13.89
CA GLY A 35 -10.06 -18.12 13.19
C GLY A 35 -9.80 -18.87 11.88
N ASN A 36 -10.79 -19.60 11.35
CA ASN A 36 -10.65 -20.22 10.04
C ASN A 36 -10.97 -19.20 8.95
N ARG A 37 -10.23 -19.30 7.84
CA ARG A 37 -10.49 -18.49 6.65
C ARG A 37 -11.83 -18.87 6.03
N THR A 38 -12.72 -17.90 5.92
CA THR A 38 -14.00 -18.03 5.21
C THR A 38 -13.91 -17.50 3.78
N SER A 39 -13.13 -16.43 3.58
CA SER A 39 -12.94 -15.81 2.28
C SER A 39 -11.61 -15.03 2.21
N GLY A 40 -11.31 -14.49 1.03
CA GLY A 40 -10.24 -13.51 0.87
C GLY A 40 -9.57 -13.60 -0.50
N PHE A 41 -8.56 -12.77 -0.71
CA PHE A 41 -7.81 -12.73 -1.97
C PHE A 41 -6.35 -12.34 -1.74
N VAL A 42 -5.53 -12.58 -2.77
CA VAL A 42 -4.14 -12.14 -2.84
C VAL A 42 -3.99 -11.25 -4.06
N ARG A 43 -3.25 -10.15 -3.90
CA ARG A 43 -2.95 -9.17 -4.94
C ARG A 43 -1.46 -8.97 -5.03
N ASP A 44 -0.88 -9.28 -6.18
CA ASP A 44 0.53 -9.03 -6.47
C ASP A 44 0.66 -7.81 -7.37
N TYR A 45 1.56 -6.89 -7.03
CA TYR A 45 1.71 -5.64 -7.78
C TYR A 45 3.10 -5.03 -7.63
N MET A 46 3.46 -4.24 -8.63
CA MET A 46 4.59 -3.32 -8.55
C MET A 46 4.09 -1.94 -8.17
N MET A 47 4.85 -1.24 -7.34
CA MET A 47 4.58 0.14 -6.94
C MET A 47 5.84 0.98 -7.07
N ALA A 48 5.75 2.10 -7.79
CA ALA A 48 6.78 3.11 -7.86
C ALA A 48 6.38 4.29 -6.98
N ILE A 49 7.24 4.63 -6.01
CA ILE A 49 7.09 5.78 -5.13
C ILE A 49 8.10 6.84 -5.58
N TYR A 50 7.61 8.01 -5.98
CA TYR A 50 8.44 9.10 -6.49
C TYR A 50 8.71 10.14 -5.38
N PRO A 51 9.93 10.72 -5.29
CA PRO A 51 10.24 11.73 -4.27
C PRO A 51 9.36 12.99 -4.29
N ASP A 52 8.69 13.26 -5.41
CA ASP A 52 7.80 14.40 -5.62
C ASP A 52 6.38 14.21 -5.05
N GLY A 53 6.13 13.12 -4.32
CA GLY A 53 4.83 12.81 -3.71
C GLY A 53 3.88 12.01 -4.60
N ARG A 54 4.28 11.66 -5.83
CA ARG A 54 3.48 10.81 -6.72
C ARG A 54 3.76 9.32 -6.50
N PHE A 55 2.76 8.49 -6.78
CA PHE A 55 2.97 7.04 -6.92
C PHE A 55 2.27 6.48 -8.15
N GLU A 56 2.76 5.33 -8.59
CA GLU A 56 2.12 4.48 -9.58
C GLU A 56 2.10 3.05 -9.05
N ALA A 57 0.98 2.35 -9.19
CA ALA A 57 0.84 0.95 -8.85
C ALA A 57 0.19 0.18 -10.00
N GLN A 58 0.69 -1.01 -10.30
CA GLN A 58 0.09 -1.89 -11.28
C GLN A 58 0.31 -3.36 -10.91
N GLY A 59 -0.69 -4.19 -11.16
CA GLY A 59 -0.57 -5.60 -10.84
C GLY A 59 -1.80 -6.39 -11.23
N SER A 60 -1.99 -7.52 -10.57
CA SER A 60 -3.10 -8.41 -10.81
C SER A 60 -3.77 -8.88 -9.52
N LEU A 61 -5.03 -9.24 -9.66
CA LEU A 61 -5.88 -9.81 -8.62
C LEU A 61 -6.50 -11.09 -9.20
N ALA A 62 -6.32 -12.22 -8.52
CA ALA A 62 -7.07 -13.42 -8.84
C ALA A 62 -8.49 -13.32 -8.27
N GLY A 63 -9.49 -13.45 -9.13
CA GLY A 63 -10.91 -13.42 -8.80
C GLY A 63 -11.66 -14.62 -9.38
N ALA A 64 -12.95 -14.72 -9.08
CA ALA A 64 -13.80 -15.83 -9.54
C ALA A 64 -13.92 -15.93 -11.07
N ALA A 65 -13.79 -14.80 -11.78
CA ALA A 65 -13.84 -14.72 -13.23
C ALA A 65 -12.45 -14.80 -13.91
N GLY A 66 -11.39 -15.09 -13.15
CA GLY A 66 -10.01 -15.19 -13.64
C GLY A 66 -9.07 -14.16 -13.02
N VAL A 67 -7.97 -13.86 -13.70
CA VAL A 67 -6.98 -12.88 -13.25
C VAL A 67 -7.30 -11.52 -13.86
N HIS A 68 -7.53 -10.52 -13.02
CA HIS A 68 -7.84 -9.16 -13.43
C HIS A 68 -6.62 -8.26 -13.20
N GLN A 69 -6.31 -7.42 -14.18
CA GLN A 69 -5.24 -6.43 -14.03
C GLN A 69 -5.80 -5.16 -13.39
N PHE A 70 -4.93 -4.42 -12.72
CA PHE A 70 -5.27 -3.09 -12.24
C PHE A 70 -4.11 -2.13 -12.40
N ARG A 71 -4.44 -0.85 -12.47
CA ARG A 71 -3.50 0.27 -12.40
C ARG A 71 -4.06 1.35 -11.50
N SER A 72 -3.19 2.04 -10.79
CA SER A 72 -3.53 3.21 -9.99
C SER A 72 -2.40 4.22 -10.03
N GLN A 73 -2.77 5.49 -9.99
CA GLN A 73 -1.85 6.62 -9.85
C GLN A 73 -2.45 7.61 -8.88
N GLY A 74 -1.62 8.24 -8.07
CA GLY A 74 -2.11 9.21 -7.09
C GLY A 74 -0.98 9.82 -6.27
N GLN A 75 -1.29 10.15 -5.03
CA GLN A 75 -0.36 10.80 -4.11
C GLN A 75 0.01 9.87 -2.96
N TRP A 76 1.20 10.08 -2.40
CA TRP A 76 1.62 9.46 -1.16
C TRP A 76 2.18 10.50 -0.20
N GLN A 77 2.14 10.15 1.07
CA GLN A 77 2.74 10.92 2.15
C GLN A 77 3.32 9.95 3.19
N ALA A 78 4.32 10.42 3.92
CA ALA A 78 4.93 9.65 5.00
C ALA A 78 5.04 10.47 6.28
N GLN A 79 4.94 9.77 7.40
CA GLN A 79 5.21 10.27 8.74
C GLN A 79 6.21 9.32 9.41
N GLY A 80 7.48 9.72 9.46
CA GLY A 80 8.54 8.84 9.94
C GLY A 80 8.72 7.63 9.02
N ALA A 81 8.59 6.43 9.56
CA ALA A 81 8.68 5.16 8.82
C ALA A 81 7.35 4.72 8.21
N ASP A 82 6.25 5.36 8.58
CA ASP A 82 4.92 5.02 8.09
C ASP A 82 4.60 5.82 6.84
N MET A 83 3.96 5.18 5.86
CA MET A 83 3.47 5.84 4.66
C MET A 83 2.07 5.38 4.27
N ILE A 84 1.37 6.27 3.59
CA ILE A 84 0.09 5.98 2.94
C ILE A 84 0.15 6.47 1.50
N ALA A 85 -0.35 5.66 0.57
CA ALA A 85 -0.51 6.02 -0.83
C ALA A 85 -1.94 5.70 -1.26
N SER A 86 -2.58 6.64 -1.94
CA SER A 86 -3.98 6.48 -2.35
C SER A 86 -4.28 7.17 -3.68
N GLY A 87 -5.05 6.49 -4.53
CA GLY A 87 -5.45 7.02 -5.83
C GLY A 87 -6.60 6.24 -6.43
N PRO A 88 -7.25 6.79 -7.47
CA PRO A 88 -8.25 6.04 -8.24
C PRO A 88 -7.64 4.77 -8.81
N GLU A 89 -8.43 3.71 -8.83
CA GLU A 89 -8.04 2.43 -9.41
C GLU A 89 -8.83 2.18 -10.70
N GLN A 90 -8.11 1.73 -11.73
CA GLN A 90 -8.68 1.22 -12.96
C GLN A 90 -8.39 -0.29 -13.02
N SER A 91 -9.43 -1.13 -12.98
CA SER A 91 -9.29 -2.57 -13.16
C SER A 91 -9.96 -3.05 -14.45
N SER A 92 -9.46 -4.18 -14.96
CA SER A 92 -10.11 -4.96 -16.01
C SER A 92 -11.18 -5.92 -15.47
N ASP A 93 -11.53 -5.84 -14.19
CA ASP A 93 -12.61 -6.63 -13.59
C ASP A 93 -13.98 -6.05 -14.03
N PRO A 94 -14.80 -6.80 -14.78
CA PRO A 94 -16.11 -6.34 -15.25
C PRO A 94 -17.12 -6.12 -14.11
N PHE A 95 -16.86 -6.63 -12.91
CA PHE A 95 -17.69 -6.42 -11.72
C PHE A 95 -17.18 -5.30 -10.81
N GLN A 96 -16.10 -4.61 -11.19
CA GLN A 96 -15.58 -3.51 -10.40
C GLN A 96 -16.56 -2.31 -10.42
N MET A 97 -16.93 -1.85 -9.23
CA MET A 97 -17.73 -0.63 -9.09
C MET A 97 -16.92 0.62 -9.48
N PRO A 98 -17.50 1.56 -10.24
CA PRO A 98 -16.86 2.84 -10.52
C PRO A 98 -16.47 3.57 -9.22
N GLY A 99 -15.27 4.15 -9.17
CA GLY A 99 -14.79 4.92 -8.03
C GLY A 99 -14.04 4.13 -6.96
N MET A 100 -13.68 2.86 -7.22
CA MET A 100 -12.75 2.12 -6.36
C MET A 100 -11.41 2.87 -6.23
N GLN A 101 -10.88 2.91 -5.01
CA GLN A 101 -9.58 3.50 -4.72
C GLN A 101 -8.58 2.40 -4.39
N PHE A 102 -7.37 2.55 -4.93
CA PHE A 102 -6.22 1.87 -4.40
C PHE A 102 -5.81 2.57 -3.11
N VAL A 103 -5.67 1.82 -2.03
CA VAL A 103 -5.10 2.31 -0.77
C VAL A 103 -4.01 1.36 -0.34
N PHE A 104 -2.84 1.93 -0.10
CA PHE A 104 -1.69 1.25 0.46
C PHE A 104 -1.27 1.93 1.75
N THR A 105 -0.98 1.13 2.75
CA THR A 105 -0.35 1.57 3.99
C THR A 105 0.84 0.65 4.24
N GLY A 106 1.96 1.23 4.64
CA GLY A 106 3.23 0.53 4.79
C GLY A 106 4.08 1.18 5.86
N THR A 107 4.77 0.36 6.66
CA THR A 107 5.83 0.81 7.56
C THR A 107 7.16 0.29 7.01
N LEU A 108 8.08 1.21 6.71
CA LEU A 108 9.44 0.90 6.30
C LEU A 108 10.23 0.31 7.48
N GLN A 109 10.70 -0.91 7.30
CA GLN A 109 11.45 -1.66 8.29
C GLN A 109 12.95 -1.37 8.19
N ALA A 110 13.69 -1.65 9.26
CA ALA A 110 15.15 -1.44 9.29
C ALA A 110 15.91 -2.32 8.28
N ASP A 111 15.33 -3.45 7.86
CA ASP A 111 15.87 -4.32 6.82
C ASP A 111 15.64 -3.81 5.39
N GLY A 112 14.98 -2.65 5.24
CA GLY A 112 14.67 -2.02 3.96
C GLY A 112 13.41 -2.58 3.28
N SER A 113 12.73 -3.55 3.87
CA SER A 113 11.40 -3.99 3.44
C SER A 113 10.33 -3.02 3.92
N MET A 114 9.15 -3.10 3.30
CA MET A 114 8.00 -2.32 3.75
C MET A 114 6.84 -3.26 3.99
N SER A 115 6.23 -3.19 5.17
CA SER A 115 5.11 -4.06 5.51
C SER A 115 4.11 -3.36 6.41
N TYR A 116 2.88 -3.84 6.36
CA TYR A 116 1.83 -3.37 7.24
C TYR A 116 0.83 -4.48 7.50
N ARG A 117 0.35 -4.57 8.73
CA ARG A 117 -0.69 -5.51 9.12
C ARG A 117 -1.85 -4.72 9.70
N TYR A 118 -3.01 -4.89 9.09
CA TYR A 118 -4.28 -4.43 9.62
C TYR A 118 -5.09 -5.63 10.10
N GLU A 119 -5.64 -5.53 11.29
CA GLU A 119 -6.55 -6.53 11.84
C GLU A 119 -7.78 -5.80 12.37
N GLN A 120 -8.96 -6.29 11.99
CA GLN A 120 -10.23 -5.78 12.50
C GLN A 120 -10.88 -6.88 13.34
N ALA A 121 -11.14 -6.54 14.60
CA ALA A 121 -11.95 -7.39 15.46
C ALA A 121 -13.44 -7.25 15.13
N ASP A 122 -14.21 -8.24 15.52
CA ASP A 122 -15.66 -8.11 15.53
C ASP A 122 -16.12 -6.98 16.49
N PRO A 123 -17.34 -6.44 16.37
CA PRO A 123 -17.80 -5.35 17.23
C PRO A 123 -17.77 -5.66 18.73
N SER A 124 -17.84 -6.94 19.11
CA SER A 124 -17.69 -7.37 20.51
C SER A 124 -16.24 -7.53 20.96
N GLY A 125 -15.27 -7.45 20.04
CA GLY A 125 -13.84 -7.58 20.31
C GLY A 125 -13.38 -9.01 20.64
N ARG A 126 -14.23 -10.02 20.40
CA ARG A 126 -13.99 -11.41 20.82
C ARG A 126 -13.16 -12.20 19.83
N TYR A 127 -13.25 -11.86 18.54
CA TYR A 127 -12.45 -12.53 17.50
C TYR A 127 -12.06 -11.54 16.38
N LEU A 128 -11.04 -11.91 15.60
CA LEU A 128 -10.65 -11.18 14.40
C LEU A 128 -11.57 -11.56 13.25
N MET A 129 -12.22 -10.59 12.63
CA MET A 129 -13.05 -10.81 11.45
C MET A 129 -12.27 -10.61 10.14
N ILE A 130 -11.30 -9.70 10.13
CA ILE A 130 -10.54 -9.33 8.94
C ILE A 130 -9.07 -9.24 9.30
N ARG A 131 -8.22 -9.74 8.40
CA ARG A 131 -6.78 -9.50 8.41
C ARG A 131 -6.31 -9.11 7.02
N THR A 132 -5.62 -7.98 6.93
CA THR A 132 -4.93 -7.52 5.72
C THR A 132 -3.44 -7.43 6.00
N LEU A 133 -2.63 -8.07 5.15
CA LEU A 133 -1.17 -7.99 5.19
C LEU A 133 -0.68 -7.36 3.89
N TYR A 134 0.14 -6.30 4.01
CA TYR A 134 0.96 -5.78 2.93
C TYR A 134 2.41 -6.18 3.20
N ALA A 135 3.07 -6.77 2.21
CA ALA A 135 4.48 -7.11 2.25
C ALA A 135 5.13 -6.67 0.94
N CYS A 136 6.08 -5.75 1.03
CA CYS A 136 6.76 -5.14 -0.09
C CYS A 136 8.28 -5.29 0.06
N GLN A 137 8.92 -5.68 -1.02
CA GLN A 137 10.36 -5.79 -1.15
C GLN A 137 10.84 -4.76 -2.17
N ARG A 138 11.89 -4.03 -1.82
CA ARG A 138 12.50 -3.05 -2.72
C ARG A 138 13.07 -3.77 -3.95
N ARG A 139 12.81 -3.23 -5.14
CA ARG A 139 13.43 -3.64 -6.40
C ARG A 139 14.48 -2.58 -6.77
N GLY A 140 15.65 -3.06 -7.20
CA GLY A 140 16.88 -2.29 -7.36
C GLY A 140 16.78 -1.07 -8.26
#